data_AF-A0A8T7KKQ7-F1
#
_entry.id   AF-A0A8T7KKQ7-F1
#
_cell.length_a   1.000
_cell.length_b   1.000
_cell.length_c   1.000
_cell.angle_alpha   90.00
_cell.angle_beta   90.00
_cell.angle_gamma   90.00
#
_symmetry.space_group_name_H-M   'P 1'
#
loop_
_entity.id
_entity.type
_entity.pdbx_description
1 polymer ?
#
loop_
_entity_poly.entity_id
_entity_poly.type
_entity_poly.pdbx_seq_one_letter_code
_entity_poly.pdbx_strand_id
1 'polypeptide(L)'
;MQVPGFFLALMGWAATLLLLENATRLTVNDRRAMAVCSWVAWMTPGFGSFVLAGRLATDTAALYVGVTTMLLTVIILLGARSRTRTRP
;
A
#
# COMPACT_ATOMS: atom_id res chain seq x y z
N MET A 1 -9.69 6.35 21.71
CA MET A 1 -10.08 7.38 20.73
C MET A 1 -9.61 6.93 19.38
N GLN A 2 -10.54 6.80 18.43
CA GLN A 2 -10.25 6.43 17.04
C GLN A 2 -9.26 7.42 16.45
N VAL A 3 -8.29 6.94 15.67
CA VAL A 3 -7.33 7.81 14.96
C VAL A 3 -7.85 7.98 13.53
N PRO A 4 -8.57 9.08 13.22
CA PRO A 4 -9.26 9.23 11.94
C PRO A 4 -8.28 9.26 10.77
N GLY A 5 -7.05 9.73 11.00
CA GLY A 5 -5.99 9.81 10.00
C GLY A 5 -5.61 8.45 9.41
N PHE A 6 -5.64 7.38 10.19
CA PHE A 6 -5.35 6.03 9.68
C PHE A 6 -6.44 5.51 8.76
N PHE A 7 -7.71 5.70 9.11
CA PHE A 7 -8.82 5.31 8.25
C PHE A 7 -8.85 6.15 6.96
N LEU A 8 -8.58 7.44 7.04
CA LEU A 8 -8.43 8.30 5.86
C LEU A 8 -7.30 7.81 4.95
N ALA A 9 -6.16 7.40 5.52
CA ALA A 9 -5.07 6.81 4.76
C ALA A 9 -5.47 5.51 4.05
N LEU A 10 -6.18 4.60 4.74
CA LEU A 10 -6.69 3.37 4.15
C LEU A 10 -7.68 3.64 3.01
N MET A 11 -8.62 4.57 3.22
CA MET A 11 -9.57 4.96 2.18
C MET A 11 -8.88 5.60 0.98
N GLY A 12 -7.89 6.48 1.21
CA GLY A 12 -7.10 7.11 0.15
C GLY A 12 -6.34 6.10 -0.69
N TRP A 13 -5.73 5.09 -0.05
CA TRP A 13 -5.07 4.00 -0.75
C TRP A 13 -6.07 3.16 -1.57
N ALA A 14 -7.20 2.76 -0.98
CA ALA A 14 -8.23 2.01 -1.67
C ALA A 14 -8.77 2.75 -2.90
N ALA A 15 -9.02 4.06 -2.79
CA ALA A 15 -9.41 4.89 -3.91
C ALA A 15 -8.34 4.93 -5.01
N THR A 16 -7.06 4.98 -4.63
CA THR A 16 -5.93 4.94 -5.59
C THR A 16 -5.89 3.61 -6.33
N LEU A 17 -6.17 2.49 -5.67
CA LEU A 17 -6.26 1.17 -6.32
C LEU A 17 -7.38 1.11 -7.36
N LEU A 18 -8.57 1.62 -7.04
CA LEU A 18 -9.69 1.66 -7.98
C LEU A 18 -9.36 2.51 -9.22
N LEU A 19 -8.62 3.60 -9.04
CA LEU A 19 -8.13 4.40 -10.16
C LEU A 19 -7.11 3.64 -11.01
N LEU A 20 -6.18 2.91 -10.37
CA LEU A 20 -5.17 2.11 -11.05
C LEU A 20 -5.77 0.95 -11.86
N GLU A 21 -6.84 0.32 -11.37
CA GLU A 21 -7.54 -0.74 -12.11
C GLU A 21 -8.12 -0.24 -13.44
N ASN A 22 -8.63 0.99 -13.45
CA ASN A 22 -9.19 1.63 -14.64
C ASN A 22 -8.14 2.23 -15.58
N ALA A 23 -6.86 2.25 -15.20
CA ALA A 23 -5.81 2.92 -15.95
C ALA A 23 -5.32 2.09 -17.16
N THR A 24 -6.02 2.17 -18.30
CA THR A 24 -5.77 1.39 -19.52
C THR A 24 -4.37 1.57 -20.12
N ARG A 25 -3.71 2.70 -19.87
CA ARG A 25 -2.36 3.01 -20.40
C ARG A 25 -1.21 2.32 -19.66
N LEU A 26 -1.44 1.80 -18.45
CA LEU A 26 -0.40 1.17 -17.64
C LEU A 26 -0.39 -0.35 -17.81
N THR A 27 0.80 -0.93 -17.88
CA THR A 27 0.96 -2.39 -17.87
C THR A 27 0.53 -2.95 -16.51
N VAL A 28 0.23 -4.25 -16.46
CA VAL A 28 -0.13 -4.93 -15.20
C VAL A 28 0.97 -4.79 -14.16
N ASN A 29 2.24 -4.81 -14.58
CA ASN A 29 3.36 -4.68 -13.66
C ASN A 29 3.49 -3.25 -13.12
N ASP A 30 3.25 -2.23 -13.96
CA ASP A 30 3.31 -0.83 -13.52
C ASP A 30 2.17 -0.52 -12.54
N ARG A 31 0.95 -1.02 -12.79
CA ARG A 31 -0.18 -0.86 -11.84
C ARG A 31 0.12 -1.48 -10.49
N ARG A 32 0.76 -2.65 -10.49
CA ARG A 32 1.20 -3.37 -9.29
C ARG A 32 2.29 -2.61 -8.53
N ALA A 33 3.28 -2.08 -9.23
CA ALA A 33 4.30 -1.23 -8.61
C ALA A 33 3.67 0.04 -8.02
N MET A 34 2.77 0.70 -8.74
CA MET A 34 2.05 1.88 -8.24
C MET A 34 1.14 1.57 -7.04
N ALA A 35 0.56 0.37 -6.95
CA ALA A 35 -0.20 -0.07 -5.78
C ALA A 35 0.68 -0.12 -4.51
N VAL A 36 1.92 -0.62 -4.63
CA VAL A 36 2.88 -0.64 -3.52
C VAL A 36 3.40 0.76 -3.19
N CYS A 37 3.75 1.56 -4.21
CA CYS A 37 4.24 2.92 -3.97
C CYS A 37 3.16 3.79 -3.31
N SER A 38 1.91 3.68 -3.74
CA SER A 38 0.80 4.41 -3.14
C SER A 38 0.48 3.92 -1.72
N TRP A 39 0.71 2.65 -1.39
CA TRP A 39 0.60 2.15 -0.01
C TRP A 39 1.51 2.93 0.93
N VAL A 40 2.79 3.08 0.57
CA VAL A 40 3.77 3.83 1.38
C VAL A 40 3.34 5.29 1.52
N ALA A 41 2.92 5.92 0.41
CA ALA A 41 2.51 7.31 0.39
C ALA A 41 1.33 7.60 1.32
N TRP A 42 0.37 6.68 1.44
CA TRP A 42 -0.79 6.83 2.32
C TRP A 42 -0.51 6.37 3.76
N MET A 43 0.22 5.27 3.96
CA MET A 43 0.49 4.76 5.29
C MET A 43 1.48 5.63 6.08
N THR A 44 2.36 6.38 5.42
CA THR A 44 3.27 7.32 6.11
C THR A 44 2.51 8.36 6.95
N PRO A 45 1.58 9.17 6.39
CA PRO A 45 0.75 10.07 7.20
C PRO A 45 -0.27 9.31 8.08
N GLY A 46 -0.76 8.15 7.64
CA GLY A 46 -1.66 7.30 8.44
C GLY A 46 -1.04 6.88 9.77
N PHE A 47 0.15 6.28 9.75
CA PHE A 47 0.90 5.95 10.96
C PHE A 47 1.46 7.18 11.66
N GLY A 48 1.83 8.24 10.92
CA GLY A 48 2.22 9.53 11.47
C GLY A 48 1.16 10.11 12.41
N SER A 49 -0.12 9.90 12.13
CA SER A 49 -1.20 10.34 13.03
C SER A 49 -1.22 9.61 14.39
N PHE A 50 -0.78 8.34 14.46
CA PHE A 50 -0.60 7.65 15.73
C PHE A 50 0.63 8.14 16.50
N VAL A 51 1.70 8.49 15.79
CA VAL A 51 2.91 9.08 16.38
C VAL A 51 2.59 10.43 17.00
N LEU A 52 1.88 11.30 16.26
CA LEU A 52 1.42 12.60 16.76
C LEU A 52 0.48 12.49 17.96
N ALA A 53 -0.34 11.43 18.01
CA ALA A 53 -1.23 11.16 19.14
C ALA A 53 -0.52 10.54 20.36
N GLY A 54 0.81 10.36 20.31
CA GLY A 54 1.60 9.72 21.38
C GLY A 54 1.24 8.25 21.60
N ARG A 55 0.62 7.60 20.61
CA ARG A 55 0.16 6.20 20.68
C ARG A 55 1.15 5.19 20.13
N LEU A 56 2.12 5.66 19.34
CA LEU A 56 3.11 4.82 18.67
C LEU A 56 4.41 5.61 18.53
N ALA A 57 5.56 4.94 18.65
CA ALA A 57 6.85 5.57 18.44
C ALA A 57 7.20 5.64 16.94
N THR A 58 8.02 6.62 16.54
CA THR A 58 8.36 6.86 15.13
C THR A 58 9.08 5.67 14.49
N ASP A 59 10.00 5.06 15.23
CA ASP A 59 10.70 3.83 14.86
C ASP A 59 9.74 2.67 14.64
N THR A 60 8.77 2.51 15.54
CA THR A 60 7.75 1.46 15.44
C THR A 60 6.84 1.67 14.22
N ALA A 61 6.46 2.93 13.94
CA ALA A 61 5.66 3.28 12.77
C ALA A 61 6.42 2.98 11.47
N ALA A 62 7.70 3.36 11.40
CA ALA A 62 8.55 3.07 10.25
C ALA A 62 8.70 1.56 10.02
N LEU A 63 8.85 0.76 11.08
CA LEU A 63 8.89 -0.69 10.99
C LEU A 63 7.59 -1.27 10.43
N TYR A 64 6.42 -0.83 10.92
CA TYR A 64 5.14 -1.31 10.38
C TYR A 64 4.97 -0.98 8.91
N VAL A 65 5.28 0.25 8.50
CA VAL A 65 5.19 0.65 7.09
C VAL A 65 6.17 -0.15 6.24
N GLY A 66 7.42 -0.31 6.68
CA GLY A 66 8.44 -1.06 5.96
C GLY A 66 8.07 -2.55 5.78
N VAL A 67 7.68 -3.21 6.87
CA VAL A 67 7.31 -4.64 6.86
C VAL A 67 6.08 -4.87 5.99
N THR A 68 5.02 -4.06 6.14
CA THR A 68 3.81 -4.20 5.32
C THR A 68 4.07 -3.96 3.83
N THR A 69 4.96 -3.01 3.50
CA THR A 69 5.38 -2.74 2.12
C THR A 69 6.14 -3.92 1.53
N MET A 70 7.09 -4.50 2.29
CA MET A 70 7.80 -5.71 1.85
C MET A 70 6.82 -6.87 1.63
N LEU A 71 5.89 -7.08 2.56
CA LEU A 71 4.91 -8.16 2.50
C LEU A 71 3.98 -8.00 1.28
N LEU A 72 3.47 -6.79 1.03
CA LEU A 72 2.70 -6.46 -0.18
C LEU A 72 3.51 -6.70 -1.46
N THR A 73 4.78 -6.27 -1.49
CA THR A 73 5.66 -6.49 -2.63
C THR A 73 5.84 -7.97 -2.91
N VAL A 74 6.08 -8.78 -1.87
CA VAL A 74 6.20 -10.24 -2.00
C VAL A 74 4.90 -10.85 -2.53
N ILE A 75 3.74 -10.48 -1.99
CA ILE A 75 2.43 -10.96 -2.46
C ILE A 75 2.24 -10.66 -3.95
N ILE A 76 2.56 -9.43 -4.36
CA ILE A 76 2.42 -8.97 -5.74
C ILE A 76 3.37 -9.71 -6.69
N LEU A 77 4.61 -9.96 -6.26
CA LEU A 77 5.60 -10.72 -7.02
C LEU A 77 5.21 -12.20 -7.12
N LEU A 78 4.68 -12.80 -6.06
CA LEU A 78 4.11 -14.15 -6.09
C LEU A 78 2.94 -14.23 -7.06
N GLY A 79 2.02 -13.26 -7.02
CA GLY A 79 0.93 -13.13 -7.98
C GLY A 79 1.38 -12.79 -9.41
N ALA A 80 2.62 -12.36 -9.62
CA ALA A 80 3.22 -12.19 -10.94
C ALA A 80 3.78 -13.52 -11.45
N ARG A 81 4.51 -14.25 -10.60
CA ARG A 81 5.08 -15.56 -10.91
C ARG A 81 4.02 -16.65 -11.10
N SER A 82 2.93 -16.64 -10.31
CA SER A 82 1.85 -17.63 -10.41
C SER A 82 1.01 -17.47 -11.68
N ARG A 83 1.04 -16.30 -12.33
CA ARG A 83 0.57 -16.12 -13.71
C ARG A 83 1.60 -16.67 -14.71
N THR A 84 2.04 -17.90 -14.50
CA THR A 84 2.61 -18.73 -15.57
C THR A 84 1.54 -18.94 -16.63
N ARG A 85 1.55 -18.05 -17.64
CA ARG A 85 1.13 -18.26 -19.02
C ARG A 85 0.10 -19.39 -19.23
N THR A 86 -1.12 -19.23 -18.71
CA THR A 86 -2.28 -19.99 -19.17
C THR A 86 -2.78 -19.38 -20.47
N ARG A 87 -2.04 -19.63 -21.57
CA ARG A 87 -2.45 -19.56 -22.98
C ARG A 87 -1.30 -20.17 -23.79
N PRO A 88 -1.55 -21.16 -24.64
CA PRO A 88 -2.44 -21.03 -25.81
C PRO A 88 -3.91 -21.37 -25.56
#